data_AF-A0A1G3TBL9-F1
#
_entry.id   AF-A0A1G3TBL9-F1
#
_cell.length_a   1.000
_cell.length_b   1.000
_cell.length_c   1.000
_cell.angle_alpha   90.00
_cell.angle_beta   90.00
_cell.angle_gamma   90.00
#
_symmetry.space_group_name_H-M   'P 1'
#
loop_
_entity.id
_entity.type
_entity.pdbx_description
1 polymer ?
#
loop_
_entity_poly.entity_id
_entity_poly.type
_entity_poly.pdbx_seq_one_letter_code
_entity_poly.pdbx_strand_id
1 'polypeptide(L)'
;MDGLLYPISLLVVGLMAFTFYRGNSIRLMLFALAVGAYIIYSHETGHTATEYKNEVVDSISESATKFTKDRGIEGYDETKKVAK
;
A
#
# COMPACT_ATOMS: atom_id res chain seq x y z
N MET A 1 -0.71 9.82 4.24
CA MET A 1 -1.52 9.43 5.43
C MET A 1 -1.18 8.01 5.90
N ASP A 2 -0.04 7.45 5.47
CA ASP A 2 0.21 5.99 5.55
C ASP A 2 0.75 5.54 6.91
N GLY A 3 1.38 6.43 7.67
CA GLY A 3 1.96 6.10 8.98
C GLY A 3 0.94 5.89 10.11
N LEU A 4 -0.32 6.30 9.94
CA LEU A 4 -1.37 6.11 10.94
C LEU A 4 -2.08 4.77 10.82
N LEU A 5 -2.08 4.14 9.64
CA LEU A 5 -2.75 2.86 9.41
C LEU A 5 -2.12 1.72 10.21
N TYR A 6 -0.78 1.69 10.30
CA TYR A 6 -0.06 0.70 11.08
C TYR A 6 -0.42 0.72 12.59
N PRO A 7 -0.28 1.84 13.31
CA PRO A 7 -0.64 1.89 14.73
C PRO A 7 -2.14 1.67 14.96
N ILE A 8 -3.01 2.10 14.05
CA ILE A 8 -4.45 1.82 14.14
C ILE A 8 -4.73 0.32 14.00
N SER A 9 -4.10 -0.36 13.04
CA SER A 9 -4.28 -1.80 12.82
C SER A 9 -3.83 -2.61 14.05
N LEU A 10 -2.71 -2.23 14.66
CA LEU A 10 -2.20 -2.84 15.90
C LEU A 10 -3.16 -2.63 17.08
N LEU A 11 -3.74 -1.43 17.20
CA LEU A 11 -4.70 -1.10 18.23
C LEU A 11 -5.97 -1.96 18.09
N VAL A 12 -6.48 -2.13 16.87
CA VAL A 12 -7.65 -2.98 16.58
C VAL A 12 -7.36 -4.45 16.94
N VAL A 13 -6.20 -4.98 16.56
CA VAL A 13 -5.82 -6.36 16.90
C VAL A 13 -5.66 -6.54 18.42
N GLY A 14 -5.08 -5.56 19.10
CA GLY A 14 -4.98 -5.55 20.57
C GLY A 14 -6.34 -5.58 21.25
N LEU A 15 -7.31 -4.79 20.76
CA LEU A 15 -8.69 -4.81 21.26
C LEU A 15 -9.37 -6.16 21.01
N MET A 16 -9.21 -6.75 19.82
CA MET A 16 -9.74 -8.10 19.54
C MET A 16 -9.16 -9.15 20.47
N ALA A 17 -7.84 -9.17 20.65
CA ALA A 17 -7.18 -10.11 21.56
C ALA A 17 -7.71 -9.95 22.99
N PHE A 18 -7.90 -8.71 23.46
CA PHE A 18 -8.51 -8.43 24.76
C PHE A 18 -9.95 -8.92 24.87
N THR A 19 -10.78 -8.70 23.84
CA THR A 19 -12.15 -9.20 23.80
C THR A 19 -12.19 -10.73 23.85
N PHE A 20 -11.32 -11.42 23.11
CA PHE A 20 -11.25 -12.88 23.14
C PHE A 20 -10.73 -13.45 24.45
N TYR A 21 -9.79 -12.75 25.10
CA TYR A 21 -9.33 -13.07 26.45
C TYR A 21 -10.48 -12.98 27.45
N ARG A 22 -11.23 -11.88 27.43
CA ARG A 22 -12.41 -11.67 28.31
C ARG A 22 -13.54 -12.66 28.02
N GLY A 23 -13.70 -13.06 26.76
CA GLY A 23 -14.68 -14.06 26.31
C GLY A 23 -14.25 -15.52 26.52
N ASN A 24 -13.16 -15.77 27.27
CA ASN A 24 -12.60 -17.10 27.54
C ASN A 24 -12.31 -17.95 26.28
N SER A 25 -12.09 -17.29 25.15
CA SER A 25 -11.90 -17.91 23.84
C SER A 25 -10.41 -17.96 23.51
N ILE A 26 -9.66 -18.78 24.27
CA ILE A 26 -8.19 -18.79 24.25
C ILE A 26 -7.61 -19.10 22.85
N ARG A 27 -8.28 -19.97 22.07
CA ARG A 27 -7.87 -20.33 20.70
C ARG A 27 -7.94 -19.13 19.76
N LEU A 28 -9.01 -18.32 19.88
CA LEU A 28 -9.21 -17.11 19.08
C LEU A 28 -8.26 -15.99 19.52
N MET A 29 -7.97 -15.89 20.82
CA MET A 29 -6.96 -14.97 21.34
C MET A 29 -5.58 -15.27 20.74
N LEU A 30 -5.15 -16.54 20.74
CA LEU A 30 -3.87 -16.94 20.16
C LEU A 30 -3.82 -16.66 18.65
N PHE A 31 -4.92 -16.91 17.94
CA PHE A 31 -5.04 -16.57 16.52
C PHE A 31 -4.90 -15.05 16.27
N ALA A 32 -5.60 -14.23 17.06
CA ALA A 32 -5.50 -12.77 16.95
C ALA A 32 -4.07 -12.26 17.23
N LEU A 33 -3.39 -12.82 18.23
CA LEU A 33 -1.98 -12.51 18.51
C LEU A 33 -1.05 -12.91 17.36
N ALA A 34 -1.28 -14.08 16.74
CA ALA A 34 -0.52 -14.51 15.57
C ALA A 34 -0.69 -13.56 14.37
N VAL A 35 -1.91 -13.08 14.13
CA VAL A 35 -2.20 -12.06 13.12
C VAL A 35 -1.48 -10.73 13.45
N GLY A 36 -1.49 -10.32 14.71
CA GLY A 36 -0.75 -9.13 15.16
C GLY A 36 0.76 -9.24 14.92
N ALA A 37 1.36 -10.39 15.25
CA ALA A 37 2.76 -10.67 14.99
C ALA A 37 3.08 -10.65 13.49
N TYR A 38 2.19 -11.19 12.65
CA TYR A 38 2.31 -11.14 11.20
C TYR A 38 2.26 -9.71 10.65
N ILE A 39 1.39 -8.86 11.19
CA ILE A 39 1.31 -7.45 10.80
C ILE A 39 2.60 -6.71 11.14
N ILE A 40 3.15 -6.91 12.34
CA ILE A 40 4.44 -6.31 12.75
C ILE A 40 5.56 -6.77 11.83
N TYR A 41 5.68 -8.08 11.61
CA TYR A 41 6.70 -8.67 10.75
C TYR A 41 6.61 -8.14 9.31
N SER A 42 5.40 -8.10 8.75
CA SER A 42 5.16 -7.61 7.38
C SER A 42 5.45 -6.12 7.23
N HIS A 43 5.19 -5.33 8.29
CA HIS A 43 5.53 -3.91 8.32
C HIS A 43 7.05 -3.68 8.41
N GLU A 44 7.78 -4.46 9.21
CA GLU A 44 9.24 -4.35 9.34
C GLU A 44 9.99 -4.86 8.10
N THR A 45 9.53 -5.96 7.51
CA THR A 45 10.16 -6.58 6.33
C THR A 45 9.81 -5.89 5.01
N GLY A 46 8.83 -4.99 5.00
CA GLY A 46 8.48 -4.18 3.82
C GLY A 46 7.76 -4.92 2.69
N HIS A 47 7.51 -6.23 2.84
CA HIS A 47 6.93 -7.11 1.81
C HIS A 47 5.47 -6.85 1.43
N THR A 48 4.80 -5.84 1.97
CA THR A 48 3.37 -5.64 1.69
C THR A 48 2.96 -4.20 1.40
N ALA A 49 3.65 -3.20 1.97
CA ALA A 49 3.27 -1.79 1.76
C ALA A 49 4.07 -1.09 0.65
N THR A 50 5.33 -1.47 0.46
CA THR A 50 6.21 -0.80 -0.53
C THR A 50 6.13 -1.48 -1.90
N GLU A 51 6.08 -2.82 -1.95
CA GLU A 51 5.92 -3.56 -3.21
C GLU A 51 4.58 -3.27 -3.89
N TYR A 52 3.45 -3.36 -3.18
CA TYR A 52 2.14 -3.04 -3.77
C TYR A 52 2.03 -1.58 -4.23
N LYS A 53 2.59 -0.64 -3.47
CA LYS A 53 2.58 0.78 -3.85
C LYS A 53 3.47 1.03 -5.07
N ASN A 54 4.64 0.40 -5.15
CA ASN A 54 5.51 0.50 -6.32
C ASN A 54 4.87 -0.15 -7.54
N GLU A 55 4.21 -1.30 -7.40
CA GLU A 55 3.54 -2.00 -8.50
C GLU A 55 2.32 -1.22 -9.05
N VAL A 56 1.56 -0.55 -8.17
CA VAL A 56 0.46 0.34 -8.59
C VAL A 56 1.00 1.63 -9.23
N VAL A 57 2.08 2.21 -8.70
CA VAL A 57 2.70 3.40 -9.31
C VAL A 57 3.35 3.06 -10.66
N ASP A 58 4.00 1.91 -10.78
CA ASP A 58 4.59 1.44 -12.03
C ASP A 58 3.52 1.11 -13.07
N SER A 59 2.41 0.47 -12.69
CA SER A 59 1.30 0.23 -13.64
C SER A 59 0.62 1.51 -14.12
N ILE A 60 0.53 2.56 -13.28
CA ILE A 60 0.04 3.89 -13.68
C ILE A 60 1.05 4.59 -14.59
N SER A 61 2.35 4.52 -14.27
CA SER A 61 3.44 5.09 -15.07
C SER A 61 3.55 4.43 -16.44
N GLU A 62 3.46 3.09 -16.48
CA GLU A 62 3.45 2.31 -17.70
C GLU A 62 2.22 2.62 -18.54
N SER A 63 1.04 2.76 -17.91
CA SER A 63 -0.18 3.17 -18.59
C SER A 63 -0.05 4.58 -19.17
N ALA A 64 0.45 5.55 -18.41
CA ALA A 64 0.66 6.93 -18.88
C ALA A 64 1.69 7.00 -20.03
N THR A 65 2.75 6.22 -19.94
CA THR A 65 3.78 6.11 -20.99
C THR A 65 3.19 5.47 -22.26
N LYS A 66 2.38 4.41 -22.12
CA LYS A 66 1.65 3.80 -23.25
C LYS A 66 0.63 4.75 -23.86
N PHE A 67 -0.14 5.49 -23.06
CA PHE A 67 -1.09 6.50 -23.54
C PHE A 67 -0.41 7.63 -24.31
N THR A 68 0.80 8.03 -23.90
CA THR A 68 1.58 9.06 -24.58
C THR A 68 2.16 8.55 -25.90
N LYS A 69 2.65 7.30 -25.91
CA LYS A 69 3.20 6.63 -27.09
C LYS A 69 2.13 6.33 -28.15
N ASP A 70 0.93 5.93 -27.73
CA ASP A 70 -0.19 5.59 -28.63
C ASP A 70 -0.89 6.83 -29.20
N ARG A 71 -0.73 8.01 -28.59
CA ARG A 71 -1.24 9.30 -29.08
C ARG A 71 -0.25 10.12 -29.92
N GLY A 72 0.94 9.59 -30.23
CA GLY A 72 1.84 10.17 -31.23
C GLY A 72 2.36 11.58 -30.90
N ILE A 73 2.56 11.90 -29.62
CA ILE A 73 3.11 13.21 -29.19
C ILE A 73 4.66 13.18 -29.16
N GLU A 74 5.30 12.51 -30.12
CA GLU A 74 6.77 12.57 -30.30
C GLU A 74 7.18 13.74 -31.22
N GLY A 75 6.25 14.61 -31.64
CA GLY A 75 6.51 15.64 -32.66
C GLY A 75 6.15 17.09 -32.34
N TYR A 76 5.71 17.43 -31.12
CA TYR A 76 5.42 18.84 -30.80
C TYR A 76 6.66 19.57 -30.27
N ASP A 77 7.47 20.05 -31.21
CA ASP A 77 8.55 20.99 -30.94
C ASP A 77 7.98 22.41 -30.74
N GLU A 78 7.90 22.83 -29.47
CA GLU A 78 7.42 24.16 -29.07
C GLU A 78 8.28 25.31 -29.62
N THR A 79 9.48 25.05 -30.13
CA THR A 79 10.39 26.11 -30.60
C THR A 79 10.05 26.68 -31.98
N LYS A 80 9.12 26.09 -32.74
CA LYS A 80 8.80 26.53 -34.12
C LYS A 80 7.76 27.65 -34.26
N LYS A 81 7.14 28.14 -33.20
CA LYS A 81 6.07 29.17 -33.27
C LYS A 81 6.50 30.61 -32.95
N VAL A 82 7.79 30.90 -32.91
CA VAL A 82 8.29 32.28 -32.72
C VAL A 82 9.15 32.73 -33.91
N ALA A 83 8.60 32.66 -35.11
CA ALA A 83 9.16 33.32 -36.28
C ALA A 83 8.05 33.65 -37.28
N LYS A 84 7.29 34.71 -36.99
CA LYS A 84 6.70 35.55 -38.04
C LYS A 84 6.38 36.94 -37.53
#